data_AF-A0A127VI46-F1
#
_entry.id   AF-A0A127VI46-F1
#
_cell.length_a   1.000
_cell.length_b   1.000
_cell.length_c   1.000
_cell.angle_alpha   90.00
_cell.angle_beta   90.00
_cell.angle_gamma   90.00
#
_symmetry.space_group_name_H-M   'P 1'
#
loop_
_entity.id
_entity.type
_entity.pdbx_description
1 polymer ?
#
loop_
_entity_poly.entity_id
_entity_poly.type
_entity_poly.pdbx_seq_one_letter_code
_entity_poly.pdbx_strand_id
1 'polypeptide(L)'
;MVNKDSINRMYRAADDAAWENNPLILGYEIRLSETTKKGHSYCSKCVSLAGKYPSNFKWTGWHDGCICFKIPILMDDDMMAKYQKLVAQGLDTPGAIQELQKEVRIKEVPKNYLDLYLNEL
;
A
#
# COMPACT_ATOMS: atom_id res chain seq x y z
N MET A 1 -19.74 19.57 -9.42
CA MET A 1 -20.07 18.65 -8.30
C MET A 1 -19.02 17.55 -8.25
N VAL A 2 -18.37 17.35 -7.11
CA VAL A 2 -17.44 16.22 -6.91
C VAL A 2 -18.29 14.97 -6.67
N ASN A 3 -18.07 13.90 -7.44
CA ASN A 3 -18.80 12.64 -7.26
C ASN A 3 -18.12 11.74 -6.19
N LYS A 4 -18.84 10.74 -5.66
CA LYS A 4 -18.33 9.86 -4.61
C LYS A 4 -17.04 9.12 -5.00
N ASP A 5 -16.89 8.79 -6.28
CA ASP A 5 -15.68 8.14 -6.78
C ASP A 5 -14.46 9.08 -6.70
N SER A 6 -14.61 10.32 -7.15
CA SER A 6 -13.60 11.36 -7.05
C SER A 6 -13.21 11.62 -5.59
N ILE A 7 -14.18 11.66 -4.67
CA ILE A 7 -13.91 11.82 -3.24
C ILE A 7 -13.05 10.67 -2.70
N ASN A 8 -13.44 9.42 -3.00
CA ASN A 8 -12.68 8.24 -2.55
C ASN A 8 -11.25 8.21 -3.10
N ARG A 9 -11.07 8.57 -4.38
CA ARG A 9 -9.75 8.67 -5.01
C ARG A 9 -8.90 9.76 -4.36
N MET A 10 -9.50 10.91 -4.00
CA MET A 10 -8.80 12.01 -3.34
C MET A 10 -8.34 11.62 -1.92
N TYR A 11 -9.17 10.94 -1.13
CA TYR A 11 -8.73 10.46 0.20
C TYR A 11 -7.55 9.49 0.09
N ARG A 12 -7.59 8.55 -0.86
CA ARG A 12 -6.46 7.63 -1.09
C ARG A 12 -5.20 8.36 -1.56
N ALA A 13 -5.33 9.39 -2.40
CA ALA A 13 -4.18 10.20 -2.80
C ALA A 13 -3.59 11.01 -1.63
N ALA A 14 -4.44 11.47 -0.71
CA ALA A 14 -3.99 12.12 0.52
C ALA A 14 -3.26 11.14 1.45
N ASP A 15 -3.76 9.91 1.58
CA ASP A 15 -3.07 8.84 2.31
C ASP A 15 -1.69 8.55 1.69
N ASP A 16 -1.59 8.48 0.35
CA ASP A 16 -0.32 8.28 -0.36
C ASP A 16 0.71 9.35 -0.07
N ALA A 17 0.27 10.61 0.07
CA ALA A 17 1.14 11.73 0.42
C ALA A 17 1.54 11.68 1.90
N ALA A 18 0.63 11.31 2.79
CA ALA A 18 0.92 11.17 4.21
C ALA A 18 1.93 10.04 4.52
N TRP A 19 1.92 8.98 3.72
CA TRP A 19 2.73 7.78 3.94
C TRP A 19 4.08 7.77 3.23
N GLU A 20 4.27 8.61 2.21
CA GLU A 20 5.43 8.59 1.31
C GLU A 20 6.78 8.63 2.04
N ASN A 21 6.88 9.42 3.12
CA ASN A 21 8.11 9.61 3.88
C ASN A 21 8.07 8.96 5.27
N ASN A 22 7.14 8.05 5.53
CA ASN A 22 7.03 7.39 6.82
C ASN A 22 7.94 6.14 6.88
N PRO A 23 9.03 6.15 7.68
CA PRO A 23 9.98 5.05 7.77
C PRO A 23 9.39 3.82 8.49
N LEU A 24 8.20 3.91 9.07
CA LEU A 24 7.53 2.79 9.72
C LEU A 24 6.80 1.86 8.73
N ILE A 25 6.60 2.32 7.50
CA ILE A 25 5.79 1.63 6.49
C ILE A 25 6.68 0.75 5.62
N LEU A 26 6.38 -0.54 5.60
CA LEU A 26 7.08 -1.58 4.81
C LEU A 26 6.47 -1.78 3.41
N GLY A 27 5.25 -1.30 3.21
CA GLY A 27 4.45 -1.52 2.04
C GLY A 27 2.99 -1.26 2.34
N TYR A 28 2.13 -1.67 1.41
CA TYR A 28 0.70 -1.46 1.53
C TYR A 28 -0.07 -2.75 1.26
N GLU A 29 -1.23 -2.89 1.88
CA GLU A 29 -2.18 -3.95 1.55
C GLU A 29 -3.44 -3.34 0.95
N ILE A 30 -3.78 -3.74 -0.27
CA ILE A 30 -5.04 -3.37 -0.92
C ILE A 30 -6.07 -4.43 -0.55
N ARG A 31 -7.11 -4.00 0.18
CA ARG A 31 -8.18 -4.85 0.69
C ARG A 31 -9.50 -4.57 0.00
N LEU A 32 -10.25 -5.65 -0.21
CA LEU A 32 -11.62 -5.57 -0.69
C LEU A 32 -12.52 -4.93 0.36
N SER A 33 -13.44 -4.07 -0.09
CA SER A 33 -14.54 -3.59 0.75
C SER A 33 -15.47 -4.74 1.13
N GLU A 34 -16.19 -4.61 2.24
CA GLU A 34 -17.16 -5.63 2.67
C GLU A 34 -18.26 -5.86 1.61
N THR A 35 -18.71 -4.79 0.94
CA THR A 35 -19.68 -4.86 -0.16
C THR A 35 -19.14 -5.65 -1.36
N THR A 36 -17.87 -5.48 -1.70
CA THR A 36 -17.21 -6.23 -2.78
C THR A 36 -17.02 -7.69 -2.39
N LYS A 37 -16.62 -7.97 -1.13
CA LYS A 37 -16.48 -9.35 -0.61
C LYS A 37 -17.78 -10.12 -0.64
N LYS A 38 -18.90 -9.49 -0.29
CA LYS A 38 -20.25 -10.08 -0.34
C LYS A 38 -20.80 -10.24 -1.76
N GLY A 39 -20.08 -9.80 -2.79
CA GLY A 39 -20.48 -9.92 -4.18
C GLY A 39 -21.53 -8.90 -4.65
N HIS A 40 -22.00 -8.00 -3.78
CA HIS A 40 -22.99 -6.97 -4.13
C HIS A 40 -22.45 -5.93 -5.13
N SER A 41 -21.13 -5.75 -5.16
CA SER A 41 -20.41 -4.96 -6.16
C SER A 41 -19.16 -5.72 -6.54
N TYR A 42 -19.37 -6.89 -7.15
CA TYR A 42 -18.30 -7.78 -7.58
C TYR A 42 -17.50 -7.13 -8.73
N CYS A 43 -16.19 -7.06 -8.55
CA CYS A 43 -15.27 -6.65 -9.59
C CYS A 43 -14.13 -7.66 -9.66
N SER A 44 -14.04 -8.39 -10.77
CA SER A 44 -12.98 -9.39 -11.01
C SER A 44 -11.59 -8.79 -10.87
N LYS A 45 -11.40 -7.54 -11.32
CA LYS A 45 -10.13 -6.81 -11.22
C LYS A 45 -9.74 -6.54 -9.76
N CYS A 46 -10.68 -6.05 -8.94
CA CYS A 46 -10.43 -5.85 -7.52
C CYS A 46 -10.07 -7.15 -6.80
N VAL A 47 -10.80 -8.23 -7.09
CA VAL A 47 -10.55 -9.55 -6.49
C VAL A 47 -9.19 -10.09 -6.89
N SER A 48 -8.82 -9.99 -8.16
CA SER A 48 -7.56 -10.52 -8.69
C SER A 48 -6.34 -9.74 -8.21
N LEU A 49 -6.50 -8.45 -7.92
CA LEU A 49 -5.44 -7.51 -7.55
C LEU A 49 -5.46 -7.13 -6.06
N ALA A 50 -6.29 -7.76 -5.24
CA ALA A 50 -6.18 -7.62 -3.80
C ALA A 50 -4.88 -8.29 -3.33
N GLY A 51 -4.11 -7.62 -2.47
CA GLY A 51 -2.81 -8.13 -2.07
C GLY A 51 -1.88 -7.09 -1.48
N LYS A 52 -0.62 -7.49 -1.30
CA LYS A 52 0.45 -6.65 -0.77
C LYS A 52 1.24 -6.01 -1.91
N TYR A 53 1.58 -4.74 -1.74
CA TYR A 53 2.26 -3.91 -2.72
C TYR A 53 3.45 -3.17 -2.07
N PRO A 54 4.50 -2.86 -2.83
CA PRO A 54 5.63 -2.05 -2.36
C PRO A 54 5.20 -0.65 -1.89
N SER A 55 5.99 -0.04 -1.01
CA SER A 55 5.65 1.27 -0.40
C SER A 55 5.71 2.46 -1.38
N ASN A 56 6.32 2.28 -2.55
CA ASN A 56 6.32 3.27 -3.64
C ASN A 56 5.15 3.07 -4.62
N PHE A 57 4.31 2.05 -4.43
CA PHE A 57 3.15 1.81 -5.27
C PHE A 57 2.01 2.79 -4.96
N LYS A 58 1.70 3.68 -5.91
CA LYS A 58 0.59 4.64 -5.82
C LYS A 58 -0.70 4.01 -6.31
N TRP A 59 -1.75 4.07 -5.49
CA TRP A 59 -3.03 3.43 -5.81
C TRP A 59 -4.20 4.28 -5.35
N THR A 60 -5.05 4.67 -6.29
CA THR A 60 -6.28 5.43 -6.01
C THR A 60 -7.55 4.65 -6.33
N GLY A 61 -7.44 3.45 -6.90
CA GLY A 61 -8.57 2.60 -7.30
C GLY A 61 -8.30 1.86 -8.61
N TRP A 62 -8.91 0.69 -8.80
CA TRP A 62 -8.70 -0.13 -10.01
C TRP A 62 -9.66 0.17 -11.16
N HIS A 63 -10.84 0.70 -10.85
CA HIS A 63 -11.93 0.96 -11.77
C HIS A 63 -12.78 2.12 -11.24
N ASP A 64 -13.70 2.63 -12.06
CA ASP A 64 -14.61 3.69 -11.64
C ASP A 64 -15.60 3.19 -10.59
N GLY A 65 -15.81 4.00 -9.56
CA GLY A 65 -16.62 3.62 -8.40
C GLY A 65 -15.93 2.60 -7.50
N CYS A 66 -14.60 2.48 -7.54
CA CYS A 66 -13.89 1.55 -6.67
C CYS A 66 -14.05 1.95 -5.20
N ILE A 67 -14.61 1.05 -4.41
CA ILE A 67 -14.87 1.24 -2.97
C ILE A 67 -13.90 0.46 -2.08
N CYS A 68 -12.95 -0.27 -2.68
CA CYS A 68 -11.86 -0.94 -1.96
C CYS A 68 -10.95 0.08 -1.29
N PHE A 69 -10.08 -0.35 -0.38
CA PHE A 69 -9.21 0.57 0.35
C PHE A 69 -7.83 -0.02 0.53
N LYS A 70 -6.88 0.87 0.82
CA LYS A 70 -5.49 0.53 1.10
C LYS A 70 -5.23 0.77 2.58
N ILE A 71 -4.41 -0.09 3.18
CA ILE A 71 -3.86 0.15 4.51
C ILE A 71 -2.31 0.04 4.49
N PRO A 72 -1.61 0.75 5.37
CA PRO A 72 -0.17 0.59 5.52
C PRO A 72 0.16 -0.71 6.24
N ILE A 73 1.21 -1.38 5.78
CA ILE A 73 1.85 -2.49 6.48
C ILE A 73 2.97 -1.87 7.33
N LEU A 74 2.79 -1.92 8.64
CA LEU A 74 3.77 -1.39 9.59
C LEU A 74 4.82 -2.46 9.92
N MET A 75 5.98 -2.00 10.37
CA MET A 75 6.98 -2.89 10.98
C MET A 75 6.47 -3.47 12.30
N ASP A 76 7.03 -4.62 12.70
CA ASP A 76 6.72 -5.27 13.97
C ASP A 76 7.42 -4.59 15.15
N ASP A 77 7.07 -5.02 16.37
CA ASP A 77 7.57 -4.42 17.61
C ASP A 77 9.11 -4.54 17.74
N ASP A 78 9.69 -5.66 17.28
CA ASP A 78 11.14 -5.89 17.32
C ASP A 78 11.88 -4.94 16.38
N MET A 79 11.37 -4.73 15.18
CA MET A 79 11.92 -3.78 14.22
C MET A 79 11.70 -2.34 14.68
N MET A 80 10.53 -2.02 15.26
CA MET A 80 10.26 -0.72 15.90
C MET A 80 11.32 -0.42 16.96
N ALA A 81 11.64 -1.39 17.82
CA ALA A 81 12.63 -1.23 18.88
C ALA A 81 14.04 -0.97 18.30
N LYS A 82 14.41 -1.65 17.21
CA LYS A 82 15.68 -1.39 16.50
C LYS A 82 15.71 -0.01 15.86
N TYR A 83 14.61 0.40 15.24
CA TYR A 83 14.46 1.73 14.65
C TYR A 83 14.58 2.83 15.73
N GLN A 84 13.91 2.68 16.86
CA GLN A 84 14.00 3.62 17.99
C GLN A 84 15.43 3.76 18.51
N LYS A 85 16.22 2.68 18.55
CA LYS A 85 17.64 2.74 18.94
C LYS A 85 18.47 3.55 17.94
N LEU A 86 18.23 3.39 16.63
CA LEU A 86 18.91 4.19 15.61
C LEU A 86 18.59 5.68 15.76
N VAL A 87 17.32 6.02 15.97
CA VAL A 87 16.87 7.40 16.21
C VAL A 87 17.51 7.97 17.48
N ALA A 88 17.52 7.21 18.58
CA ALA A 88 18.13 7.64 19.83
C ALA A 88 19.65 7.89 19.70
N GLN A 89 20.32 7.22 18.76
CA GLN A 89 21.74 7.39 18.46
C GLN A 89 22.01 8.45 17.38
N GLY A 90 20.97 9.01 16.74
CA GLY A 90 21.11 9.91 15.59
C GLY A 90 21.70 9.23 14.34
N LEU A 91 21.52 7.91 14.23
CA LEU A 91 22.01 7.08 13.12
C LEU A 91 20.87 6.64 12.17
N ASP A 92 19.71 7.29 12.24
CA ASP A 92 18.51 7.07 11.44
C ASP A 92 18.64 7.62 10.00
N THR A 93 19.77 7.38 9.36
CA THR A 93 19.96 7.73 7.95
C THR A 93 19.02 6.91 7.05
N PRO A 94 18.62 7.42 5.88
CA PRO A 94 17.80 6.67 4.93
C PRO A 94 18.39 5.29 4.57
N GLY A 95 19.72 5.18 4.50
CA GLY A 95 20.40 3.91 4.24
C GLY A 95 20.30 2.92 5.40
N ALA A 96 20.47 3.38 6.64
CA ALA A 96 20.31 2.53 7.83
C ALA A 96 18.87 2.00 7.98
N ILE A 97 17.88 2.85 7.70
CA ILE A 97 16.47 2.45 7.70
C ILE A 97 16.19 1.43 6.59
N GLN A 98 16.73 1.64 5.39
CA GLN A 98 16.58 0.70 4.28
C GLN A 98 17.21 -0.66 4.59
N GLU A 99 18.39 -0.69 5.21
CA GLU A 99 19.04 -1.95 5.60
C GLU A 99 18.23 -2.67 6.69
N LEU A 100 17.69 -1.94 7.68
CA LEU A 100 16.81 -2.50 8.70
C LEU A 100 15.56 -3.17 8.11
N GLN A 101 14.97 -2.55 7.08
CA GLN A 101 13.74 -3.03 6.44
C GLN A 101 13.98 -4.09 5.35
N LYS A 102 15.21 -4.28 4.88
CA LYS A 102 15.56 -4.98 3.63
C LYS A 102 14.98 -6.39 3.48
N GLU A 103 14.83 -7.10 4.58
CA GLU A 103 14.33 -8.48 4.59
C GLU A 103 12.79 -8.53 4.55
N VAL A 104 12.11 -7.65 5.28
CA VAL A 104 10.65 -7.66 5.46
C VAL A 104 9.90 -6.77 4.49
N ARG A 105 10.59 -5.79 3.89
CA ARG A 105 9.98 -4.81 2.98
C ARG A 105 9.37 -5.51 1.78
N ILE A 106 8.17 -5.11 1.40
CA ILE A 106 7.51 -5.65 0.21
C ILE A 106 8.23 -5.08 -1.03
N LYS A 107 8.84 -5.97 -1.82
CA LYS A 107 9.65 -5.61 -3.00
C LYS A 107 8.88 -5.73 -4.31
N GLU A 108 7.99 -6.72 -4.37
CA GLU A 108 7.29 -7.08 -5.60
C GLU A 108 5.79 -6.80 -5.47
N VAL A 109 5.18 -6.47 -6.61
CA VAL A 109 3.73 -6.42 -6.76
C VAL A 109 3.18 -7.84 -6.96
N PRO A 110 1.89 -8.08 -6.71
CA PRO A 110 1.28 -9.40 -6.94
C PRO A 110 1.45 -9.84 -8.40
N LYS A 111 1.69 -11.15 -8.63
CA LYS A 111 1.87 -11.69 -9.99
C LYS A 111 0.73 -11.31 -10.95
N ASN A 112 -0.51 -11.42 -10.46
CA ASN A 112 -1.71 -11.05 -11.23
C ASN A 112 -1.70 -9.59 -11.69
N TYR A 113 -1.01 -8.68 -10.98
CA TYR A 113 -0.84 -7.30 -11.41
C TYR A 113 0.08 -7.21 -12.63
N LEU A 114 1.19 -7.94 -12.65
CA LEU A 114 2.10 -8.00 -13.80
C LEU A 114 1.36 -8.56 -15.02
N ASP A 115 0.60 -9.63 -14.82
CA ASP A 115 -0.15 -10.30 -15.89
C ASP A 115 -1.23 -9.40 -16.51
N LEU A 116 -1.91 -8.58 -15.71
CA LEU A 116 -3.01 -7.72 -16.17
C LEU A 116 -2.57 -6.35 -16.69
N TYR A 117 -1.36 -5.87 -16.37
CA TYR A 117 -0.94 -4.51 -16.69
C TYR A 117 0.37 -4.40 -17.47
N LEU A 118 1.22 -5.43 -17.46
CA LEU A 118 2.52 -5.38 -18.14
C LEU A 118 2.60 -6.33 -19.34
N ASN A 119 1.78 -7.38 -19.38
CA ASN A 119 1.77 -8.35 -20.50
C ASN A 119 0.79 -7.98 -21.63
N GLU A 120 0.08 -6.84 -21.52
CA GLU A 120 -0.81 -6.27 -22.56
C GLU A 120 -0.14 -5.12 -23.35
N LEU A 121 1.17 -4.91 -23.17
CA LEU A 121 2.02 -3.99 -23.94
C LEU A 121 2.98 -4.78 -24.84
#